data_AF-A0A2W0CAW5-F1
#
_entry.id   AF-A0A2W0CAW5-F1
#
_cell.length_a   1.000
_cell.length_b   1.000
_cell.length_c   1.000
_cell.angle_alpha   90.00
_cell.angle_beta   90.00
_cell.angle_gamma   90.00
#
_symmetry.space_group_name_H-M   'P 1'
#
loop_
_entity.id
_entity.type
_entity.pdbx_description
1 polymer ?
#
loop_
_entity_poly.entity_id
_entity_poly.type
_entity_poly.pdbx_seq_one_letter_code
_entity_poly.pdbx_strand_id
1 'polypeptide(L)'
;MDKPESIPEINGKTASNEDDSKCPPNRYILFPRKGGWSTFPYPDIAALLSAEGEVLYVSSQERSEEMPPAISVITLPEAEILLQQNRTAAVIAHPYWLTAVQSMHPKISIVLLPEPSGDEASSPLWEGCISRLVGTADLIGTSSETRYMKLAFQGVRAVWLGGEDKSPAGSIHKDDLEIPLRDYELLFLHALRQTVTEAPDTITPLQCSMRADYYRQLRSKTGPHETISFLLAAYEYLLDDSRAAASLMEAFTHAIMNGRSDCVQSHYRFLSAIHAKAGEVESALQVYGISAGSEQERHHYEQLCRWLEAGENQLVQAELLRLNDDYGAALGILDALGGETARHWKFRIYQETECVEDALALVHAADIQDRSSRRDYQELSGTAMALRGDRHGAVRQFLEAAMENEEALARIVEMELLDHAVQQLLGEVP
;
A
#
# COMPACT_ATOMS: atom_id res chain seq x y z
N MET A 1 -20.57 -27.64 19.12
CA MET A 1 -19.70 -26.76 19.93
C MET A 1 -18.33 -27.38 19.83
N ASP A 2 -17.65 -27.08 18.72
CA ASP A 2 -16.36 -27.64 18.39
C ASP A 2 -15.34 -26.51 18.48
N LYS A 3 -14.23 -26.79 19.19
CA LYS A 3 -13.11 -25.87 19.38
C LYS A 3 -12.45 -25.60 18.02
N PRO A 4 -11.95 -24.38 17.76
CA PRO A 4 -11.08 -24.16 16.63
C PRO A 4 -9.73 -24.85 16.85
N GLU A 5 -9.18 -25.37 15.76
CA GLU A 5 -7.87 -26.02 15.68
C GLU A 5 -6.76 -25.06 16.12
N SER A 6 -5.79 -25.61 16.86
CA SER A 6 -4.66 -24.89 17.40
C SER A 6 -3.58 -24.72 16.33
N ILE A 7 -3.00 -23.51 16.27
CA ILE A 7 -1.85 -23.17 15.45
C ILE A 7 -0.63 -23.97 15.98
N PRO A 8 0.16 -24.64 15.14
CA PRO A 8 1.27 -25.47 15.60
C PRO A 8 2.45 -24.63 16.11
N GLU A 9 2.88 -24.91 17.35
CA GLU A 9 4.13 -24.41 17.93
C GLU A 9 5.35 -25.04 17.25
N ILE A 10 6.27 -24.21 16.74
CA ILE A 10 7.54 -24.66 16.15
C ILE A 10 8.63 -24.57 17.22
N ASN A 11 8.99 -25.72 17.81
CA ASN A 11 10.19 -25.88 18.62
C ASN A 11 11.42 -26.04 17.71
N GLY A 12 12.39 -25.12 17.81
CA GLY A 12 13.66 -25.21 17.09
C GLY A 12 14.87 -25.17 18.01
N LYS A 13 15.62 -26.29 18.12
CA LYS A 13 17.00 -26.32 18.60
C LYS A 13 17.94 -26.77 17.47
N THR A 14 18.70 -25.79 16.97
CA THR A 14 20.06 -25.79 16.39
C THR A 14 20.58 -27.00 15.61
N ALA A 15 20.93 -26.75 14.33
CA ALA A 15 22.24 -27.09 13.75
C ALA A 15 22.56 -26.13 12.58
N SER A 16 23.84 -25.80 12.48
CA SER A 16 24.49 -24.71 11.73
C SER A 16 24.53 -24.83 10.20
N ASN A 17 24.66 -23.65 9.56
CA ASN A 17 24.82 -23.32 8.13
C ASN A 17 23.51 -23.13 7.35
N GLU A 18 22.80 -22.06 7.66
CA GLU A 18 21.74 -21.50 6.80
C GLU A 18 22.09 -20.05 6.46
N ASP A 19 21.82 -19.65 5.22
CA ASP A 19 21.87 -18.29 4.70
C ASP A 19 21.48 -17.25 5.77
N ASP A 20 22.41 -16.34 6.10
CA ASP A 20 22.15 -15.21 7.01
C ASP A 20 21.01 -14.29 6.53
N SER A 21 20.51 -14.46 5.29
CA SER A 21 19.34 -13.77 4.74
C SER A 21 17.99 -14.33 5.18
N LYS A 22 17.92 -15.53 5.79
CA LYS A 22 16.65 -16.19 6.16
C LYS A 22 16.20 -15.93 7.59
N CYS A 23 16.97 -15.20 8.38
CA CYS A 23 16.57 -14.85 9.74
C CYS A 23 15.89 -13.47 9.79
N PRO A 24 14.92 -13.25 10.70
CA PRO A 24 14.25 -11.96 10.87
C PRO A 24 15.26 -10.82 11.08
N PRO A 25 14.89 -9.57 10.74
CA PRO A 25 15.74 -8.44 10.99
C PRO A 25 15.85 -8.32 12.51
N ASN A 26 17.09 -8.24 12.98
CA ASN A 26 17.34 -8.12 14.40
C ASN A 26 17.36 -6.67 14.84
N ARG A 27 17.23 -5.74 13.89
CA ARG A 27 17.26 -4.31 14.14
C ARG A 27 16.21 -3.59 13.30
N TYR A 28 15.46 -2.71 13.95
CA TYR A 28 14.42 -1.89 13.35
C TYR A 28 14.77 -0.43 13.60
N ILE A 29 14.95 0.33 12.52
CA ILE A 29 15.21 1.77 12.61
C ILE A 29 13.90 2.51 12.36
N LEU A 30 13.39 3.14 13.42
CA LEU A 30 12.11 3.82 13.43
C LEU A 30 12.29 5.30 13.07
N PHE A 31 11.71 5.68 11.93
CA PHE A 31 11.58 7.05 11.44
C PHE A 31 10.21 7.60 11.88
N PRO A 32 10.17 8.45 12.92
CA PRO A 32 8.95 8.68 13.69
C PRO A 32 8.02 9.76 13.12
N ARG A 33 6.84 9.91 13.73
CA ARG A 33 5.94 11.06 13.53
C ARG A 33 6.48 12.31 14.23
N LYS A 34 6.07 13.50 13.77
CA LYS A 34 6.32 14.79 14.44
C LYS A 34 5.78 14.76 15.89
N GLY A 35 6.52 15.36 16.82
CA GLY A 35 6.10 15.51 18.23
C GLY A 35 6.74 14.53 19.22
N GLY A 36 7.63 13.64 18.77
CA GLY A 36 8.37 12.72 19.64
C GLY A 36 7.61 11.43 19.95
N TRP A 37 8.01 10.74 21.03
CA TRP A 37 7.43 9.43 21.39
C TRP A 37 5.96 9.53 21.84
N SER A 38 5.58 10.61 22.52
CA SER A 38 4.23 10.83 23.07
C SER A 38 3.13 10.87 21.99
N THR A 39 3.49 11.26 20.78
CA THR A 39 2.60 11.35 19.61
C THR A 39 2.78 10.19 18.63
N PHE A 40 3.57 9.18 18.99
CA PHE A 40 3.83 8.05 18.12
C PHE A 40 2.53 7.24 17.90
N PRO A 41 2.11 7.00 16.64
CA PRO A 41 0.79 6.45 16.34
C PRO A 41 0.65 4.95 16.64
N TYR A 42 1.75 4.21 16.76
CA TYR A 42 1.74 2.74 16.84
C TYR A 42 2.59 2.17 17.98
N PRO A 43 2.44 2.63 19.25
CA PRO A 43 3.30 2.24 20.35
C PRO A 43 3.32 0.73 20.58
N ASP A 44 2.17 0.07 20.37
CA ASP A 44 2.01 -1.37 20.49
C ASP A 44 2.83 -2.15 19.45
N ILE A 45 2.87 -1.65 18.21
CA ILE A 45 3.70 -2.22 17.14
C ILE A 45 5.19 -2.02 17.45
N ALA A 46 5.58 -0.86 17.96
CA ALA A 46 6.98 -0.65 18.36
C ALA A 46 7.39 -1.54 19.55
N ALA A 47 6.48 -1.82 20.48
CA ALA A 47 6.71 -2.78 21.56
C ALA A 47 6.88 -4.21 21.01
N LEU A 48 6.05 -4.60 20.04
CA LEU A 48 6.17 -5.87 19.34
C LEU A 48 7.50 -6.00 18.57
N LEU A 49 7.92 -4.96 17.85
CA LEU A 49 9.23 -4.91 17.18
C LEU A 49 10.37 -5.02 18.19
N SER A 50 10.25 -4.35 19.35
CA SER A 50 11.21 -4.46 20.45
C SER A 50 11.25 -5.87 21.04
N ALA A 51 10.17 -6.65 20.91
CA ALA A 51 10.16 -8.05 21.32
C ALA A 51 10.94 -8.94 20.33
N GLU A 52 10.84 -8.67 19.03
CA GLU A 52 11.54 -9.43 17.99
C GLU A 52 13.01 -9.01 17.79
N GLY A 53 13.39 -7.77 18.12
CA GLY A 53 14.74 -7.26 17.90
C GLY A 53 15.04 -5.94 18.60
N GLU A 54 16.22 -5.38 18.28
CA GLU A 54 16.64 -4.06 18.71
C GLU A 54 15.85 -2.98 17.97
N VAL A 55 15.30 -2.00 18.69
CA VAL A 55 14.59 -0.87 18.09
C VAL A 55 15.36 0.42 18.35
N LEU A 56 15.68 1.12 17.27
CA LEU A 56 16.43 2.37 17.27
C LEU A 56 15.55 3.50 16.73
N TYR A 57 15.33 4.54 17.51
CA TYR A 57 14.48 5.68 17.20
C TYR A 57 15.33 6.83 16.64
N VAL A 58 15.01 7.31 15.45
CA VAL A 58 15.74 8.41 14.80
C VAL A 58 15.28 9.76 15.35
N SER A 59 16.19 10.51 15.96
CA SER A 59 15.92 11.85 16.51
C SER A 59 17.23 12.65 16.62
N SER A 60 17.13 13.99 16.57
CA SER A 60 18.24 14.88 16.97
C SER A 60 18.19 15.25 18.46
N GLN A 61 17.05 14.97 19.11
CA GLN A 61 16.83 15.25 20.53
C GLN A 61 17.25 14.09 21.42
N GLU A 62 17.60 14.39 22.67
CA GLU A 62 17.89 13.37 23.68
C GLU A 62 16.66 12.50 23.96
N ARG A 63 16.91 11.31 24.52
CA ARG A 63 15.85 10.36 24.88
C ARG A 63 14.85 10.98 25.86
N SER A 64 13.57 10.96 25.48
CA SER A 64 12.46 11.32 26.37
C SER A 64 12.23 10.28 27.47
N GLU A 65 11.82 10.71 28.67
CA GLU A 65 11.48 9.83 29.80
C GLU A 65 10.31 8.89 29.49
N GLU A 66 9.40 9.30 28.59
CA GLU A 66 8.23 8.50 28.18
C GLU A 66 8.59 7.35 27.24
N MET A 67 9.80 7.34 26.67
CA MET A 67 10.24 6.32 25.73
C MET A 67 10.61 5.02 26.45
N PRO A 68 10.10 3.85 26.03
CA PRO A 68 10.42 2.56 26.61
C PRO A 68 11.93 2.32 26.71
N PRO A 69 12.42 1.68 27.79
CA PRO A 69 13.85 1.45 28.00
C PRO A 69 14.47 0.49 26.98
N ALA A 70 13.65 -0.31 26.29
CA ALA A 70 14.09 -1.18 25.21
C ALA A 70 14.41 -0.44 23.89
N ILE A 71 14.03 0.84 23.78
CA ILE A 71 14.23 1.66 22.59
C ILE A 71 15.37 2.63 22.83
N SER A 72 16.37 2.58 21.95
CA SER A 72 17.51 3.50 21.98
C SER A 72 17.31 4.62 20.95
N VAL A 73 17.86 5.81 21.23
CA VAL A 73 17.82 6.94 20.28
C VAL A 73 19.12 6.98 19.49
N ILE A 74 19.01 7.19 18.18
CA ILE A 74 20.13 7.38 17.26
C ILE A 74 19.91 8.62 16.39
N THR A 75 20.99 9.14 15.84
CA THR A 75 20.96 10.25 14.89
C THR A 75 20.69 9.76 13.46
N LEU A 76 20.28 10.68 12.57
CA LEU A 76 20.06 10.35 11.16
C LEU A 76 21.32 9.79 10.45
N PRO A 77 22.54 10.32 10.66
CA PRO A 77 23.76 9.74 10.08
C PRO A 77 24.08 8.33 10.60
N GLU A 78 23.77 8.03 11.86
CA GLU A 78 23.91 6.68 12.41
C GLU A 78 22.92 5.71 11.76
N ALA A 79 21.68 6.16 11.51
CA ALA A 79 20.67 5.38 10.81
C ALA A 79 21.12 5.00 9.39
N GLU A 80 21.70 5.94 8.64
CA GLU A 80 22.25 5.70 7.30
C GLU A 80 23.29 4.56 7.29
N ILE A 81 24.22 4.57 8.24
CA ILE A 81 25.25 3.53 8.37
C ILE A 81 24.63 2.18 8.73
N LEU A 82 23.66 2.17 9.64
CA LEU A 82 23.04 0.95 10.16
C LEU A 82 22.11 0.28 9.14
N LEU A 83 21.39 1.05 8.30
CA LEU A 83 20.52 0.51 7.25
C LEU A 83 21.27 -0.27 6.17
N GLN A 84 22.56 0.02 5.97
CA GLN A 84 23.42 -0.74 5.06
C GLN A 84 23.79 -2.12 5.61
N GLN A 85 23.60 -2.36 6.91
CA GLN A 85 23.92 -3.64 7.54
C GLN A 85 22.84 -4.67 7.24
N ASN A 86 23.26 -5.93 7.07
CA ASN A 86 22.33 -7.05 6.95
C ASN A 86 21.42 -7.12 8.18
N ARG A 87 20.17 -7.58 7.99
CA ARG A 87 19.17 -7.77 9.06
C ARG A 87 18.73 -6.48 9.76
N THR A 88 18.75 -5.36 9.03
CA THR A 88 18.19 -4.08 9.47
C THR A 88 17.03 -3.70 8.58
N ALA A 89 15.90 -3.31 9.18
CA ALA A 89 14.73 -2.81 8.47
C ALA A 89 14.48 -1.33 8.81
N ALA A 90 14.10 -0.54 7.81
CA ALA A 90 13.56 0.79 8.02
C ALA A 90 12.07 0.68 8.37
N VAL A 91 11.63 1.39 9.40
CA VAL A 91 10.23 1.49 9.82
C VAL A 91 9.81 2.94 9.73
N ILE A 92 8.99 3.27 8.74
CA ILE A 92 8.61 4.63 8.38
C ILE A 92 7.22 4.93 8.92
N ALA A 93 7.12 5.78 9.94
CA ALA A 93 5.85 6.14 10.58
C ALA A 93 5.30 7.52 10.16
N HIS A 94 5.94 8.17 9.19
CA HIS A 94 5.50 9.45 8.64
C HIS A 94 5.87 9.59 7.15
N PRO A 95 4.93 9.95 6.25
CA PRO A 95 5.17 9.99 4.81
C PRO A 95 6.33 10.88 4.35
N TYR A 96 6.55 12.02 5.00
CA TYR A 96 7.62 12.96 4.61
C TYR A 96 9.05 12.45 4.84
N TRP A 97 9.23 11.28 5.49
CA TRP A 97 10.53 10.61 5.52
C TRP A 97 10.92 9.98 4.18
N LEU A 98 10.02 9.92 3.20
CA LEU A 98 10.18 9.23 1.93
C LEU A 98 11.57 9.42 1.30
N THR A 99 11.98 10.64 1.00
CA THR A 99 13.25 10.89 0.29
C THR A 99 14.46 10.59 1.16
N ALA A 100 14.41 10.97 2.45
CA ALA A 100 15.49 10.71 3.39
C ALA A 100 15.74 9.21 3.55
N VAL A 101 14.70 8.40 3.73
CA VAL A 101 14.84 6.95 3.94
C VAL A 101 15.17 6.23 2.65
N GLN A 102 14.49 6.54 1.54
CA GLN A 102 14.72 5.84 0.27
C GLN A 102 16.12 6.09 -0.29
N SER A 103 16.70 7.27 -0.03
CA SER A 103 18.10 7.56 -0.41
C SER A 103 19.13 6.67 0.31
N MET A 104 18.74 6.07 1.44
CA MET A 104 19.57 5.13 2.20
C MET A 104 19.45 3.69 1.68
N HIS A 105 18.61 3.44 0.67
CA HIS A 105 18.42 2.13 0.05
C HIS A 105 18.24 0.97 1.06
N PRO A 106 17.24 1.06 1.96
CA PRO A 106 16.99 0.00 2.93
C PRO A 106 16.67 -1.31 2.20
N LYS A 107 17.20 -2.43 2.71
CA LYS A 107 16.87 -3.76 2.16
C LYS A 107 15.45 -4.20 2.45
N ILE A 108 14.89 -3.70 3.56
CA ILE A 108 13.52 -3.96 3.99
C ILE A 108 12.93 -2.63 4.47
N SER A 109 11.82 -2.24 3.87
CA SER A 109 11.07 -1.03 4.13
C SER A 109 9.68 -1.39 4.64
N ILE A 110 9.42 -1.08 5.91
CA ILE A 110 8.13 -1.25 6.57
C ILE A 110 7.52 0.13 6.73
N VAL A 111 6.32 0.35 6.20
CA VAL A 111 5.63 1.64 6.30
C VAL A 111 4.43 1.51 7.22
N LEU A 112 4.38 2.33 8.27
CA LEU A 112 3.24 2.46 9.16
C LEU A 112 2.54 3.77 8.83
N LEU A 113 1.39 3.70 8.15
CA LEU A 113 0.68 4.85 7.59
C LEU A 113 -0.32 5.45 8.60
N PRO A 114 0.03 6.53 9.31
CA PRO A 114 -0.89 7.19 10.22
C PRO A 114 -2.08 7.83 9.51
N GLU A 115 -3.14 8.09 10.26
CA GLU A 115 -4.14 9.08 9.86
C GLU A 115 -3.53 10.48 9.87
N PRO A 116 -3.79 11.32 8.85
CA PRO A 116 -3.28 12.67 8.80
C PRO A 116 -3.85 13.51 9.95
N SER A 117 -3.05 14.46 10.45
CA SER A 117 -3.42 15.37 11.54
C SER A 117 -3.14 16.82 11.18
N GLY A 118 -4.03 17.74 11.59
CA GLY A 118 -3.85 19.17 11.33
C GLY A 118 -3.73 19.48 9.83
N ASP A 119 -2.68 20.22 9.45
CA ASP A 119 -2.44 20.66 8.07
C ASP A 119 -2.06 19.50 7.12
N GLU A 120 -1.73 18.31 7.64
CA GLU A 120 -1.47 17.12 6.83
C GLU A 120 -2.73 16.67 6.05
N ALA A 121 -3.92 16.84 6.65
CA ALA A 121 -5.18 16.33 6.08
C ALA A 121 -5.61 17.04 4.79
N SER A 122 -5.09 18.23 4.53
CA SER A 122 -5.36 19.01 3.31
C SER A 122 -4.14 19.12 2.39
N SER A 123 -3.01 18.51 2.75
CA SER A 123 -1.75 18.62 2.02
C SER A 123 -1.70 17.66 0.82
N PRO A 124 -1.59 18.14 -0.43
CA PRO A 124 -1.37 17.25 -1.58
C PRO A 124 -0.04 16.48 -1.50
N LEU A 125 0.96 17.05 -0.81
CA LEU A 125 2.24 16.41 -0.56
C LEU A 125 2.08 15.11 0.24
N TRP A 126 1.12 15.06 1.15
CA TRP A 126 0.87 13.91 2.01
C TRP A 126 0.50 12.67 1.20
N GLU A 127 -0.54 12.77 0.37
CA GLU A 127 -1.01 11.63 -0.44
C GLU A 127 0.02 11.24 -1.53
N GLY A 128 0.71 12.21 -2.14
CA GLY A 128 1.81 11.90 -3.08
C GLY A 128 2.96 11.13 -2.42
N CYS A 129 3.32 11.49 -1.19
CA CYS A 129 4.33 10.74 -0.44
C CYS A 129 3.84 9.34 -0.05
N ILE A 130 2.57 9.19 0.32
CA ILE A 130 1.99 7.87 0.60
C ILE A 130 2.05 6.99 -0.65
N SER A 131 1.61 7.45 -1.81
CA SER A 131 1.63 6.66 -3.04
C SER A 131 3.04 6.16 -3.38
N ARG A 132 4.06 7.02 -3.30
CA ARG A 132 5.46 6.62 -3.54
C ARG A 132 6.04 5.72 -2.45
N LEU A 133 5.64 5.91 -1.20
CA LEU A 133 6.01 4.97 -0.13
C LEU A 133 5.39 3.60 -0.37
N VAL A 134 4.13 3.54 -0.81
CA VAL A 134 3.47 2.28 -1.15
C VAL A 134 4.23 1.55 -2.25
N GLY A 135 4.64 2.27 -3.30
CA GLY A 135 5.44 1.69 -4.39
C GLY A 135 6.86 1.25 -4.02
N THR A 136 7.34 1.51 -2.80
CA THR A 136 8.69 1.17 -2.33
C THR A 136 8.72 0.39 -1.02
N ALA A 137 7.55 0.00 -0.49
CA ALA A 137 7.42 -0.70 0.78
C ALA A 137 7.27 -2.22 0.57
N ASP A 138 7.88 -2.99 1.47
CA ASP A 138 7.75 -4.45 1.50
C ASP A 138 6.61 -4.92 2.43
N LEU A 139 6.18 -4.05 3.34
CA LEU A 139 5.05 -4.27 4.25
C LEU A 139 4.43 -2.94 4.65
N ILE A 140 3.11 -2.86 4.59
CA ILE A 140 2.38 -1.65 5.00
C ILE A 140 1.39 -1.94 6.12
N GLY A 141 1.52 -1.21 7.23
CA GLY A 141 0.54 -1.17 8.31
C GLY A 141 -0.30 0.10 8.23
N THR A 142 -1.62 0.02 8.41
CA THR A 142 -2.50 1.20 8.46
C THR A 142 -3.63 1.00 9.45
N SER A 143 -4.01 2.04 10.19
CA SER A 143 -5.20 2.02 11.05
C SER A 143 -6.50 2.24 10.28
N SER A 144 -6.42 2.78 9.06
CA SER A 144 -7.56 3.06 8.19
C SER A 144 -8.01 1.83 7.43
N GLU A 145 -9.25 1.37 7.63
CA GLU A 145 -9.81 0.25 6.88
C GLU A 145 -9.98 0.59 5.38
N THR A 146 -10.39 1.82 5.07
CA THR A 146 -10.50 2.31 3.69
C THR A 146 -9.15 2.25 2.97
N ARG A 147 -8.07 2.69 3.63
CA ARG A 147 -6.72 2.62 3.06
C ARG A 147 -6.25 1.17 2.93
N TYR A 148 -6.49 0.34 3.94
CA TYR A 148 -6.18 -1.09 3.88
C TYR A 148 -6.84 -1.76 2.66
N MET A 149 -8.13 -1.47 2.43
CA MET A 149 -8.86 -1.96 1.27
C MET A 149 -8.19 -1.53 -0.04
N LYS A 150 -7.88 -0.23 -0.20
CA LYS A 150 -7.18 0.30 -1.39
C LYS A 150 -5.86 -0.43 -1.64
N LEU A 151 -5.07 -0.68 -0.59
CA LEU A 151 -3.80 -1.42 -0.71
C LEU A 151 -4.00 -2.88 -1.15
N ALA A 152 -5.05 -3.54 -0.64
CA ALA A 152 -5.38 -4.89 -1.07
C ALA A 152 -5.78 -4.95 -2.55
N PHE A 153 -6.55 -3.98 -3.05
CA PHE A 153 -6.85 -3.84 -4.50
C PHE A 153 -5.60 -3.54 -5.35
N GLN A 154 -4.57 -2.92 -4.77
CA GLN A 154 -3.29 -2.71 -5.45
C GLN A 154 -2.40 -3.96 -5.45
N GLY A 155 -2.80 -5.04 -4.77
CA GLY A 155 -1.98 -6.25 -4.61
C GLY A 155 -0.80 -6.06 -3.66
N VAL A 156 -0.86 -5.05 -2.79
CA VAL A 156 0.22 -4.74 -1.84
C VAL A 156 0.03 -5.54 -0.56
N ARG A 157 1.14 -6.05 -0.01
CA ARG A 157 1.15 -6.69 1.31
C ARG A 157 0.84 -5.67 2.39
N ALA A 158 -0.38 -5.75 2.92
CA ALA A 158 -0.88 -4.80 3.89
C ALA A 158 -1.49 -5.50 5.12
N VAL A 159 -1.40 -4.82 6.26
CA VAL A 159 -2.05 -5.23 7.51
C VAL A 159 -2.86 -4.06 8.06
N TRP A 160 -4.13 -4.32 8.33
CA TRP A 160 -4.97 -3.39 9.05
C TRP A 160 -4.68 -3.46 10.56
N LEU A 161 -4.25 -2.34 11.11
CA LEU A 161 -3.86 -2.16 12.52
C LEU A 161 -4.98 -1.56 13.37
N GLY A 162 -6.22 -1.55 12.86
CA GLY A 162 -7.36 -0.92 13.54
C GLY A 162 -7.91 -1.72 14.72
N GLY A 163 -7.66 -3.03 14.79
CA GLY A 163 -7.98 -3.93 15.90
C GLY A 163 -9.34 -3.69 16.56
N GLU A 164 -10.40 -4.34 16.09
CA GLU A 164 -11.73 -4.19 16.69
C GLU A 164 -11.88 -4.92 18.03
N ASP A 165 -11.20 -6.07 18.18
CA ASP A 165 -11.20 -6.84 19.41
C ASP A 165 -9.95 -6.54 20.24
N LYS A 166 -10.18 -6.21 21.51
CA LYS A 166 -9.11 -5.98 22.49
C LYS A 166 -8.70 -7.25 23.22
N SER A 167 -9.39 -8.36 22.96
CA SER A 167 -9.08 -9.66 23.57
C SER A 167 -7.77 -10.23 23.00
N PRO A 168 -6.95 -10.89 23.85
CA PRO A 168 -5.78 -11.60 23.36
C PRO A 168 -6.18 -12.73 22.41
N ALA A 169 -5.58 -12.75 21.22
CA ALA A 169 -5.74 -13.79 20.21
C ALA A 169 -4.58 -14.81 20.22
N GLY A 170 -3.51 -14.54 20.98
CA GLY A 170 -2.34 -15.40 21.08
C GLY A 170 -1.25 -14.76 21.96
N SER A 171 -0.04 -15.31 21.94
CA SER A 171 1.08 -14.79 22.73
C SER A 171 2.43 -15.03 22.07
N ILE A 172 3.42 -14.23 22.47
CA ILE A 172 4.84 -14.46 22.17
C ILE A 172 5.61 -14.67 23.48
N HIS A 173 6.66 -15.47 23.42
CA HIS A 173 7.55 -15.70 24.54
C HIS A 173 8.85 -14.91 24.35
N LYS A 174 9.18 -14.05 25.31
CA LYS A 174 10.45 -13.32 25.35
C LYS A 174 11.00 -13.31 26.77
N ASP A 175 12.26 -13.72 26.96
CA ASP A 175 12.95 -13.69 28.25
C ASP A 175 12.12 -14.32 29.38
N ASP A 176 11.51 -15.49 29.11
CA ASP A 176 10.59 -16.23 29.99
C ASP A 176 9.27 -15.51 30.35
N LEU A 177 8.94 -14.41 29.68
CA LEU A 177 7.65 -13.71 29.78
C LEU A 177 6.75 -14.04 28.59
N GLU A 178 5.52 -14.43 28.89
CA GLU A 178 4.45 -14.58 27.90
C GLU A 178 3.75 -13.22 27.71
N ILE A 179 3.86 -12.66 26.51
CA ILE A 179 3.26 -11.38 26.13
C ILE A 179 2.00 -11.70 25.31
N PRO A 180 0.79 -11.41 25.82
CA PRO A 180 -0.45 -11.59 25.06
C PRO A 180 -0.52 -10.58 23.91
N LEU A 181 -0.94 -11.06 22.74
CA LEU A 181 -1.10 -10.27 21.53
C LEU A 181 -2.55 -10.28 21.07
N ARG A 182 -3.02 -9.13 20.60
CA ARG A 182 -4.29 -8.97 19.87
C ARG A 182 -4.17 -9.55 18.46
N ASP A 183 -5.31 -9.68 17.80
CA ASP A 183 -5.41 -10.22 16.45
C ASP A 183 -4.51 -9.48 15.45
N TYR A 184 -4.58 -8.15 15.38
CA TYR A 184 -3.81 -7.36 14.44
C TYR A 184 -2.30 -7.35 14.75
N GLU A 185 -1.92 -7.52 16.02
CA GLU A 185 -0.51 -7.63 16.43
C GLU A 185 0.08 -8.96 15.95
N LEU A 186 -0.68 -10.06 16.07
CA LEU A 186 -0.29 -11.35 15.51
C LEU A 186 -0.20 -11.31 13.99
N LEU A 187 -1.21 -10.74 13.33
CA LEU A 187 -1.21 -10.62 11.87
C LEU A 187 -0.01 -9.81 11.40
N PHE A 188 0.27 -8.66 12.04
CA PHE A 188 1.45 -7.85 11.74
C PHE A 188 2.75 -8.64 11.93
N LEU A 189 2.89 -9.37 13.05
CA LEU A 189 4.07 -10.18 13.33
C LEU A 189 4.31 -11.26 12.25
N HIS A 190 3.25 -11.95 11.85
CA HIS A 190 3.34 -12.96 10.81
C HIS A 190 3.67 -12.35 9.45
N ALA A 191 3.06 -11.22 9.10
CA ALA A 191 3.35 -10.50 7.85
C ALA A 191 4.81 -10.03 7.82
N LEU A 192 5.31 -9.50 8.95
CA LEU A 192 6.71 -9.10 9.10
C LEU A 192 7.66 -10.28 8.85
N ARG A 193 7.40 -11.44 9.47
CA ARG A 193 8.21 -12.65 9.28
C ARG A 193 8.15 -13.14 7.83
N GLN A 194 6.99 -13.09 7.19
CA GLN A 194 6.86 -13.41 5.77
C GLN A 194 7.60 -12.43 4.87
N THR A 195 7.64 -11.14 5.23
CA THR A 195 8.34 -10.12 4.45
C THR A 195 9.84 -10.37 4.48
N VAL A 196 10.36 -10.70 5.65
CA VAL A 196 11.80 -10.88 5.82
C VAL A 196 12.29 -12.20 5.23
N THR A 197 11.44 -13.22 5.24
CA THR A 197 11.75 -14.51 4.62
C THR A 197 11.38 -14.56 3.14
N GLU A 198 10.91 -13.45 2.56
CA GLU A 198 10.38 -13.36 1.19
C GLU A 198 9.32 -14.43 0.88
N ALA A 199 8.62 -14.89 1.92
CA ALA A 199 7.55 -15.88 1.78
C ALA A 199 6.32 -15.23 1.12
N PRO A 200 5.49 -16.01 0.40
CA PRO A 200 4.23 -15.51 -0.16
C PRO A 200 3.34 -14.87 0.91
N ASP A 201 2.59 -13.85 0.51
CA ASP A 201 1.65 -13.18 1.42
C ASP A 201 0.43 -14.06 1.67
N THR A 202 0.29 -14.53 2.91
CA THR A 202 -0.91 -15.24 3.34
C THR A 202 -1.72 -14.44 4.36
N ILE A 203 -1.23 -13.28 4.79
CA ILE A 203 -1.82 -12.52 5.88
C ILE A 203 -2.87 -11.54 5.38
N THR A 204 -2.61 -10.83 4.28
CA THR A 204 -3.62 -9.97 3.65
C THR A 204 -4.90 -10.75 3.28
N PRO A 205 -4.85 -11.92 2.59
CA PRO A 205 -6.07 -12.69 2.33
C PRO A 205 -6.73 -13.24 3.61
N LEU A 206 -5.95 -13.67 4.60
CA LEU A 206 -6.49 -14.11 5.89
C LEU A 206 -7.27 -12.99 6.58
N GLN A 207 -6.69 -11.78 6.65
CA GLN A 207 -7.35 -10.64 7.26
C GLN A 207 -8.58 -10.21 6.46
N CYS A 208 -8.56 -10.28 5.13
CA CYS A 208 -9.77 -10.08 4.31
C CYS A 208 -10.88 -11.09 4.66
N SER A 209 -10.53 -12.36 4.88
CA SER A 209 -11.48 -13.41 5.29
C SER A 209 -12.12 -13.08 6.64
N MET A 210 -11.32 -12.67 7.63
CA MET A 210 -11.79 -12.23 8.94
C MET A 210 -12.75 -11.03 8.83
N ARG A 211 -12.45 -10.05 7.95
CA ARG A 211 -13.33 -8.90 7.71
C ARG A 211 -14.63 -9.28 7.03
N ALA A 212 -14.59 -10.15 6.02
CA ALA A 212 -15.80 -10.66 5.39
C ALA A 212 -16.71 -11.35 6.43
N ASP A 213 -16.15 -12.18 7.32
CA ASP A 213 -16.90 -12.81 8.40
C ASP A 213 -17.49 -11.80 9.38
N TYR A 214 -16.73 -10.78 9.76
CA TYR A 214 -17.23 -9.68 10.58
C TYR A 214 -18.46 -9.01 9.93
N TYR A 215 -18.37 -8.61 8.65
CA TYR A 215 -19.49 -7.96 7.98
C TYR A 215 -20.69 -8.89 7.76
N ARG A 216 -20.47 -10.20 7.55
CA ARG A 216 -21.58 -11.19 7.54
C ARG A 216 -22.31 -11.24 8.88
N GLN A 217 -21.55 -11.29 9.98
CA GLN A 217 -22.12 -11.28 11.32
C GLN A 217 -22.85 -9.97 11.62
N LEU A 218 -22.25 -8.83 11.25
CA LEU A 218 -22.86 -7.52 11.45
C LEU A 218 -24.17 -7.42 10.65
N ARG A 219 -24.15 -7.77 9.35
CA ARG A 219 -25.33 -7.84 8.48
C ARG A 219 -26.42 -8.74 9.05
N SER A 220 -26.07 -9.88 9.65
CA SER A 220 -27.06 -10.78 10.26
C SER A 220 -27.80 -10.16 11.47
N LYS A 221 -27.15 -9.21 12.16
CA LYS A 221 -27.71 -8.52 13.34
C LYS A 221 -28.46 -7.25 12.96
N THR A 222 -27.92 -6.47 12.03
CA THR A 222 -28.49 -5.16 11.61
C THR A 222 -29.53 -5.30 10.51
N GLY A 223 -29.54 -6.43 9.80
CA GLY A 223 -30.29 -6.59 8.56
C GLY A 223 -29.58 -5.93 7.35
N PRO A 224 -30.25 -5.94 6.18
CA PRO A 224 -29.74 -5.33 4.95
C PRO A 224 -29.41 -3.85 5.12
N HIS A 225 -28.20 -3.44 4.76
CA HIS A 225 -27.71 -2.07 4.93
C HIS A 225 -26.65 -1.74 3.88
N GLU A 226 -26.78 -0.58 3.22
CA GLU A 226 -25.93 -0.13 2.11
C GLU A 226 -24.42 -0.29 2.39
N THR A 227 -23.87 0.40 3.39
CA THR A 227 -22.43 0.38 3.68
C THR A 227 -21.90 -1.00 4.10
N ILE A 228 -22.65 -1.72 4.94
CA ILE A 228 -22.26 -3.06 5.43
C ILE A 228 -22.19 -4.03 4.25
N SER A 229 -23.20 -4.02 3.39
CA SER A 229 -23.28 -4.92 2.23
C SER A 229 -22.25 -4.55 1.16
N PHE A 230 -21.92 -3.26 1.00
CA PHE A 230 -20.86 -2.82 0.09
C PHE A 230 -19.47 -3.26 0.56
N LEU A 231 -19.13 -3.05 1.84
CA LEU A 231 -17.85 -3.50 2.39
C LEU A 231 -17.73 -5.02 2.38
N LEU A 232 -18.82 -5.73 2.69
CA LEU A 232 -18.87 -7.18 2.55
C LEU A 232 -18.58 -7.62 1.10
N ALA A 233 -19.22 -6.98 0.12
CA ALA A 233 -19.01 -7.30 -1.29
C ALA A 233 -17.56 -7.06 -1.74
N ALA A 234 -16.92 -5.99 -1.27
CA ALA A 234 -15.52 -5.70 -1.56
C ALA A 234 -14.57 -6.77 -1.00
N TYR A 235 -14.76 -7.20 0.26
CA TYR A 235 -13.96 -8.30 0.81
C TYR A 235 -14.26 -9.65 0.16
N GLU A 236 -15.52 -9.95 -0.14
CA GLU A 236 -15.90 -11.15 -0.89
C GLU A 236 -15.27 -11.15 -2.29
N TYR A 237 -15.19 -9.99 -2.95
CA TYR A 237 -14.51 -9.83 -4.24
C TYR A 237 -13.00 -10.09 -4.15
N LEU A 238 -12.32 -9.53 -3.15
CA LEU A 238 -10.88 -9.76 -2.93
C LEU A 238 -10.57 -11.24 -2.65
N LEU A 239 -11.52 -11.97 -2.06
CA LEU A 239 -11.42 -13.40 -1.75
C LEU A 239 -11.89 -14.34 -2.87
N ASP A 240 -12.25 -13.80 -4.04
CA ASP A 240 -12.84 -14.56 -5.16
C ASP A 240 -14.12 -15.33 -4.77
N ASP A 241 -14.88 -14.80 -3.82
CA ASP A 241 -16.12 -15.39 -3.34
C ASP A 241 -17.28 -15.03 -4.28
N SER A 242 -17.93 -16.06 -4.83
CA SER A 242 -19.12 -15.95 -5.69
C SER A 242 -20.27 -15.11 -5.10
N ARG A 243 -20.31 -14.92 -3.78
CA ARG A 243 -21.34 -14.10 -3.10
C ARG A 243 -21.18 -12.60 -3.31
N ALA A 244 -20.00 -12.12 -3.74
CA ALA A 244 -19.69 -10.70 -3.90
C ALA A 244 -20.76 -9.94 -4.71
N ALA A 245 -21.21 -10.51 -5.84
CA ALA A 245 -22.24 -9.89 -6.69
C ALA A 245 -23.58 -9.72 -5.97
N ALA A 246 -23.99 -10.71 -5.17
CA ALA A 246 -25.26 -10.65 -4.43
C ALA A 246 -25.20 -9.61 -3.31
N SER A 247 -24.10 -9.57 -2.56
CA SER A 247 -23.84 -8.56 -1.53
C SER A 247 -23.81 -7.15 -2.12
N LEU A 248 -23.18 -6.97 -3.28
CA LEU A 248 -23.13 -5.68 -3.98
C LEU A 248 -24.52 -5.23 -4.47
N MET A 249 -25.31 -6.15 -5.03
CA MET A 249 -26.66 -5.84 -5.50
C MET A 249 -27.60 -5.44 -4.36
N GLU A 250 -27.42 -6.02 -3.18
CA GLU A 250 -28.12 -5.54 -1.98
C GLU A 250 -27.71 -4.10 -1.65
N ALA A 251 -26.40 -3.82 -1.60
CA ALA A 251 -25.90 -2.47 -1.33
C ALA A 251 -26.46 -1.44 -2.33
N PHE A 252 -26.42 -1.76 -3.62
CA PHE A 252 -26.96 -0.93 -4.69
C PHE A 252 -28.47 -0.69 -4.56
N THR A 253 -29.24 -1.74 -4.25
CA THR A 253 -30.70 -1.61 -4.03
C THR A 253 -31.00 -0.65 -2.88
N HIS A 254 -30.25 -0.73 -1.78
CA HIS A 254 -30.40 0.19 -0.67
C HIS A 254 -29.98 1.62 -1.02
N ALA A 255 -28.90 1.81 -1.78
CA ALA A 255 -28.49 3.13 -2.25
C ALA A 255 -29.58 3.80 -3.11
N ILE A 256 -30.24 3.03 -4.00
CA ILE A 256 -31.39 3.52 -4.78
C ILE A 256 -32.55 3.91 -3.86
N MET A 257 -32.92 3.04 -2.91
CA MET A 257 -34.02 3.30 -1.97
C MET A 257 -33.76 4.53 -1.09
N ASN A 258 -32.50 4.81 -0.77
CA ASN A 258 -32.05 5.99 -0.02
C ASN A 258 -31.97 7.25 -0.90
N GLY A 259 -32.25 7.15 -2.20
CA GLY A 259 -32.26 8.30 -3.13
C GLY A 259 -30.86 8.79 -3.54
N ARG A 260 -29.83 7.94 -3.44
CA ARG A 260 -28.46 8.29 -3.82
C ARG A 260 -28.35 8.38 -5.36
N SER A 261 -28.15 9.59 -5.89
CA SER A 261 -28.17 9.85 -7.33
C SER A 261 -26.98 9.25 -8.09
N ASP A 262 -25.86 9.04 -7.40
CA ASP A 262 -24.60 8.53 -7.95
C ASP A 262 -24.47 7.00 -7.84
N CYS A 263 -25.46 6.29 -7.28
CA CYS A 263 -25.37 4.85 -6.98
C CYS A 263 -25.00 3.96 -8.17
N VAL A 264 -25.33 4.38 -9.41
CA VAL A 264 -24.93 3.65 -10.62
C VAL A 264 -23.41 3.69 -10.81
N GLN A 265 -22.77 4.83 -10.54
CA GLN A 265 -21.32 4.98 -10.67
C GLN A 265 -20.59 4.48 -9.44
N SER A 266 -21.14 4.69 -8.24
CA SER A 266 -20.46 4.33 -6.98
C SER A 266 -20.66 2.88 -6.54
N HIS A 267 -21.77 2.22 -6.92
CA HIS A 267 -22.06 0.85 -6.51
C HIS A 267 -22.22 -0.09 -7.71
N TYR A 268 -23.13 0.21 -8.63
CA TYR A 268 -23.44 -0.70 -9.76
C TYR A 268 -22.22 -0.95 -10.66
N ARG A 269 -21.39 0.08 -10.89
CA ARG A 269 -20.14 -0.04 -11.67
C ARG A 269 -19.22 -1.15 -11.15
N PHE A 270 -19.19 -1.41 -9.85
CA PHE A 270 -18.31 -2.42 -9.27
C PHE A 270 -18.66 -3.86 -9.71
N LEU A 271 -19.86 -4.11 -10.24
CA LEU A 271 -20.17 -5.38 -10.94
C LEU A 271 -19.27 -5.59 -12.15
N SER A 272 -18.80 -4.52 -12.80
CA SER A 272 -17.87 -4.61 -13.92
C SER A 272 -16.57 -5.30 -13.49
N ALA A 273 -16.03 -4.92 -12.33
CA ALA A 273 -14.84 -5.56 -11.75
C ALA A 273 -15.10 -7.03 -11.40
N ILE A 274 -16.26 -7.34 -10.81
CA ILE A 274 -16.66 -8.71 -10.44
C ILE A 274 -16.73 -9.61 -11.68
N HIS A 275 -17.45 -9.18 -12.72
CA HIS A 275 -17.54 -9.92 -13.98
C HIS A 275 -16.18 -10.02 -14.69
N ALA A 276 -15.39 -8.95 -14.70
CA ALA A 276 -14.05 -8.96 -15.31
C ALA A 276 -13.16 -9.97 -14.61
N LYS A 277 -13.14 -10.01 -13.26
CA LYS A 277 -12.33 -10.97 -12.49
C LYS A 277 -12.78 -12.42 -12.70
N ALA A 278 -14.08 -12.65 -12.89
CA ALA A 278 -14.63 -13.95 -13.27
C ALA A 278 -14.34 -14.38 -14.72
N GLY A 279 -13.74 -13.51 -15.55
CA GLY A 279 -13.48 -13.77 -16.97
C GLY A 279 -14.69 -13.52 -17.88
N GLU A 280 -15.78 -12.96 -17.34
CA GLU A 280 -17.01 -12.63 -18.06
C GLU A 280 -16.90 -11.24 -18.73
N VAL A 281 -15.94 -11.09 -19.65
CA VAL A 281 -15.53 -9.80 -20.23
C VAL A 281 -16.69 -9.06 -20.90
N GLU A 282 -17.56 -9.76 -21.62
CA GLU A 282 -18.74 -9.15 -22.27
C GLU A 282 -19.70 -8.53 -21.24
N SER A 283 -20.03 -9.28 -20.18
CA SER A 283 -20.87 -8.80 -19.09
C SER A 283 -20.24 -7.62 -18.36
N ALA A 284 -18.93 -7.70 -18.09
CA ALA A 284 -18.18 -6.64 -17.45
C ALA A 284 -18.21 -5.34 -18.26
N LEU A 285 -18.04 -5.44 -19.59
CA LEU A 285 -18.08 -4.32 -20.51
C LEU A 285 -19.48 -3.70 -20.59
N GLN A 286 -20.54 -4.52 -20.63
CA GLN A 286 -21.93 -4.04 -20.62
C GLN A 286 -22.23 -3.22 -19.36
N VAL A 287 -21.82 -3.71 -18.18
CA VAL A 287 -21.98 -2.97 -16.91
C VAL A 287 -21.24 -1.64 -16.96
N TYR A 288 -19.98 -1.63 -17.44
CA TYR A 288 -19.22 -0.40 -17.58
C TYR A 288 -19.94 0.61 -18.47
N GLY A 289 -20.43 0.17 -19.64
CA GLY A 289 -21.20 0.99 -20.57
C GLY A 289 -22.48 1.59 -19.98
N ILE A 290 -23.23 0.82 -19.19
CA ILE A 290 -24.42 1.31 -18.46
C ILE A 290 -24.03 2.41 -17.45
N SER A 291 -22.89 2.22 -16.77
CA SER A 291 -22.42 3.14 -15.73
C SER A 291 -21.66 4.35 -16.26
N ALA A 292 -21.35 4.41 -17.57
CA ALA A 292 -20.59 5.50 -18.19
C ALA A 292 -21.42 6.80 -18.23
N GLY A 293 -21.11 7.72 -17.30
CA GLY A 293 -21.87 8.96 -17.13
C GLY A 293 -21.28 10.15 -17.88
N SER A 294 -19.98 10.14 -18.18
CA SER A 294 -19.30 11.22 -18.92
C SER A 294 -19.09 10.87 -20.40
N GLU A 295 -18.87 11.89 -21.23
CA GLU A 295 -18.51 11.70 -22.64
C GLU A 295 -17.17 10.95 -22.79
N GLN A 296 -16.21 11.24 -21.91
CA GLN A 296 -14.92 10.56 -21.88
C GLN A 296 -15.08 9.06 -21.57
N GLU A 297 -15.90 8.70 -20.58
CA GLU A 297 -16.17 7.30 -20.25
C GLU A 297 -16.89 6.57 -21.40
N ARG A 298 -17.80 7.25 -22.12
CA ARG A 298 -18.48 6.67 -23.28
C ARG A 298 -17.52 6.43 -24.45
N HIS A 299 -16.62 7.37 -24.72
CA HIS A 299 -15.59 7.18 -25.73
C HIS A 299 -14.64 6.03 -25.38
N HIS A 300 -14.29 5.91 -24.09
CA HIS A 300 -13.49 4.81 -23.60
C HIS A 300 -14.21 3.46 -23.74
N TYR A 301 -15.50 3.41 -23.44
CA TYR A 301 -16.34 2.23 -23.69
C TYR A 301 -16.32 1.81 -25.17
N GLU A 302 -16.47 2.77 -26.11
CA GLU A 302 -16.37 2.48 -27.55
C GLU A 302 -14.99 1.95 -27.96
N GLN A 303 -13.92 2.39 -27.30
CA GLN A 303 -12.59 1.84 -27.50
C GLN A 303 -12.48 0.39 -27.01
N LEU A 304 -13.02 0.09 -25.82
CA LEU A 304 -13.06 -1.26 -25.28
C LEU A 304 -13.87 -2.21 -26.18
N CYS A 305 -15.01 -1.77 -26.71
CA CYS A 305 -15.78 -2.55 -27.69
C CYS A 305 -14.95 -2.92 -28.93
N ARG A 306 -14.19 -1.96 -29.48
CA ARG A 306 -13.33 -2.22 -30.64
C ARG A 306 -12.21 -3.21 -30.32
N TRP A 307 -11.62 -3.16 -29.13
CA TRP A 307 -10.63 -4.15 -28.70
C TRP A 307 -11.24 -5.54 -28.52
N LEU A 308 -12.44 -5.61 -27.95
CA LEU A 308 -13.16 -6.88 -27.80
C LEU A 308 -13.48 -7.50 -29.16
N GLU A 309 -13.95 -6.70 -30.12
CA GLU A 309 -14.19 -7.13 -31.51
C GLU A 309 -12.92 -7.59 -32.23
N ALA A 310 -11.76 -7.04 -31.87
CA ALA A 310 -10.45 -7.46 -32.37
C ALA A 310 -9.92 -8.74 -31.70
N GLY A 311 -10.61 -9.26 -30.68
CA GLY A 311 -10.21 -10.47 -29.95
C GLY A 311 -9.26 -10.21 -28.78
N GLU A 312 -9.05 -8.95 -28.38
CA GLU A 312 -8.13 -8.53 -27.32
C GLU A 312 -8.76 -8.70 -25.91
N ASN A 313 -9.29 -9.88 -25.62
CA ASN A 313 -10.10 -10.16 -24.42
C ASN A 313 -9.36 -9.86 -23.11
N GLN A 314 -8.11 -10.32 -23.00
CA GLN A 314 -7.31 -10.13 -21.79
C GLN A 314 -6.95 -8.65 -21.57
N LEU A 315 -6.77 -7.89 -22.65
CA LEU A 315 -6.50 -6.46 -22.55
C LEU A 315 -7.74 -5.69 -22.06
N VAL A 316 -8.92 -6.00 -22.61
CA VAL A 316 -10.19 -5.42 -22.15
C VAL A 316 -10.43 -5.78 -20.68
N GLN A 317 -10.15 -7.04 -20.29
CA GLN A 317 -10.28 -7.50 -18.91
C GLN A 317 -9.37 -6.71 -17.96
N ALA A 318 -8.08 -6.56 -18.29
CA ALA A 318 -7.13 -5.80 -17.49
C ALA A 318 -7.54 -4.32 -17.37
N GLU A 319 -7.99 -3.71 -18.46
CA GLU A 319 -8.41 -2.30 -18.47
C GLU A 319 -9.69 -2.09 -17.65
N LEU A 320 -10.66 -3.00 -17.70
CA LEU A 320 -11.85 -2.93 -16.85
C LEU A 320 -11.52 -3.06 -15.36
N LEU A 321 -10.54 -3.88 -14.99
CA LEU A 321 -10.06 -3.99 -13.61
C LEU A 321 -9.35 -2.69 -13.16
N ARG A 322 -8.47 -2.13 -14.00
CA ARG A 322 -7.81 -0.85 -13.74
C ARG A 322 -8.81 0.30 -13.54
N LEU A 323 -9.85 0.36 -14.37
CA LEU A 323 -10.92 1.37 -14.25
C LEU A 323 -11.75 1.25 -12.95
N ASN A 324 -11.65 0.12 -12.26
CA ASN A 324 -12.27 -0.13 -10.95
C ASN A 324 -11.23 -0.15 -9.82
N ASP A 325 -10.03 0.41 -10.05
CA ASP A 325 -8.92 0.48 -9.10
C ASP A 325 -8.36 -0.89 -8.63
N ASP A 326 -8.73 -2.02 -9.26
CA ASP A 326 -8.09 -3.32 -9.02
C ASP A 326 -6.81 -3.44 -9.86
N TYR A 327 -5.82 -2.64 -9.48
CA TYR A 327 -4.51 -2.62 -10.11
C TYR A 327 -3.77 -3.95 -9.94
N GLY A 328 -3.94 -4.64 -8.80
CA GLY A 328 -3.30 -5.92 -8.52
C GLY A 328 -3.75 -7.02 -9.49
N ALA A 329 -5.06 -7.19 -9.67
CA ALA A 329 -5.58 -8.16 -10.63
C ALA A 329 -5.29 -7.75 -12.08
N ALA A 330 -5.36 -6.45 -12.41
CA ALA A 330 -5.00 -5.95 -13.74
C ALA A 330 -3.54 -6.28 -14.09
N LEU A 331 -2.59 -6.02 -13.19
CA LEU A 331 -1.19 -6.36 -13.36
C LEU A 331 -0.98 -7.87 -13.53
N GLY A 332 -1.68 -8.70 -12.75
CA GLY A 332 -1.62 -10.16 -12.88
C GLY A 332 -2.05 -10.68 -14.26
N ILE A 333 -3.07 -10.08 -14.87
CA ILE A 333 -3.49 -10.40 -16.24
C ILE A 333 -2.44 -9.95 -17.26
N LEU A 334 -1.90 -8.74 -17.11
CA LEU A 334 -0.89 -8.20 -18.02
C LEU A 334 0.42 -9.00 -17.96
N ASP A 335 0.81 -9.47 -16.79
CA ASP A 335 1.96 -10.36 -16.62
C ASP A 335 1.79 -11.68 -17.36
N ALA A 336 0.57 -12.24 -17.35
CA ALA A 336 0.25 -13.46 -18.10
C ALA A 336 0.17 -13.22 -19.62
N LEU A 337 -0.31 -12.06 -20.06
CA LEU A 337 -0.42 -11.67 -21.48
C LEU A 337 0.97 -11.48 -22.11
N GLY A 338 1.86 -10.75 -21.42
CA GLY A 338 3.21 -10.45 -21.88
C GLY A 338 3.27 -9.61 -23.17
N GLY A 339 4.50 -9.39 -23.65
CA GLY A 339 4.76 -8.62 -24.87
C GLY A 339 4.63 -7.11 -24.69
N GLU A 340 4.73 -6.41 -25.82
CA GLU A 340 4.87 -4.94 -25.85
C GLU A 340 3.60 -4.21 -25.40
N THR A 341 2.43 -4.73 -25.79
CA THR A 341 1.14 -4.17 -25.37
C THR A 341 1.00 -4.26 -23.85
N ALA A 342 1.26 -5.43 -23.25
CA ALA A 342 1.19 -5.60 -21.80
C ALA A 342 2.17 -4.67 -21.07
N ARG A 343 3.40 -4.55 -21.58
CA ARG A 343 4.41 -3.62 -21.04
C ARG A 343 3.89 -2.17 -20.99
N HIS A 344 3.27 -1.69 -22.07
CA HIS A 344 2.72 -0.33 -22.13
C HIS A 344 1.60 -0.11 -21.09
N TRP A 345 0.72 -1.10 -20.89
CA TRP A 345 -0.36 -0.98 -19.91
C TRP A 345 0.13 -1.11 -18.47
N LYS A 346 1.12 -1.97 -18.21
CA LYS A 346 1.79 -2.02 -16.90
C LYS A 346 2.45 -0.68 -16.56
N PHE A 347 3.12 -0.06 -17.54
CA PHE A 347 3.71 1.26 -17.37
C PHE A 347 2.67 2.29 -16.93
N ARG A 348 1.49 2.34 -17.58
CA ARG A 348 0.40 3.23 -17.18
C ARG A 348 -0.06 2.97 -15.75
N ILE A 349 -0.25 1.70 -15.36
CA ILE A 349 -0.65 1.36 -13.98
C ILE A 349 0.40 1.86 -12.98
N TYR A 350 1.68 1.60 -13.22
CA TYR A 350 2.74 2.06 -12.31
C TYR A 350 2.88 3.58 -12.25
N GLN A 351 2.54 4.31 -13.32
CA GLN A 351 2.42 5.77 -13.27
C GLN A 351 1.25 6.21 -12.39
N GLU A 352 0.08 5.58 -12.53
CA GLU A 352 -1.13 5.89 -11.77
C GLU A 352 -0.98 5.57 -10.26
N THR A 353 -0.22 4.52 -9.92
CA THR A 353 0.04 4.12 -8.53
C THR A 353 1.31 4.75 -7.94
N GLU A 354 2.01 5.61 -8.69
CA GLU A 354 3.31 6.19 -8.32
C GLU A 354 4.40 5.15 -7.95
N CYS A 355 4.35 3.96 -8.54
CA CYS A 355 5.44 2.96 -8.48
C CYS A 355 6.57 3.37 -9.44
N VAL A 356 7.27 4.44 -9.07
CA VAL A 356 8.21 5.17 -9.94
C VAL A 356 9.31 4.27 -10.52
N GLU A 357 9.91 3.42 -9.70
CA GLU A 357 11.01 2.55 -10.11
C GLU A 357 10.54 1.46 -11.09
N ASP A 358 9.39 0.85 -10.82
CA ASP A 358 8.80 -0.15 -11.71
C ASP A 358 8.36 0.46 -13.05
N ALA A 359 7.76 1.66 -13.02
CA ALA A 359 7.43 2.39 -14.23
C ALA A 359 8.70 2.68 -15.06
N LEU A 360 9.78 3.16 -14.41
CA LEU A 360 11.02 3.49 -15.11
C LEU A 360 11.69 2.25 -15.72
N ALA A 361 11.63 1.11 -15.03
CA ALA A 361 12.16 -0.17 -15.51
C ALA A 361 11.47 -0.67 -16.79
N LEU A 362 10.22 -0.25 -17.04
CA LEU A 362 9.48 -0.61 -18.24
C LEU A 362 9.72 0.32 -19.42
N VAL A 363 10.36 1.49 -19.25
CA VAL A 363 10.56 2.43 -20.36
C VAL A 363 11.60 1.91 -21.35
N HIS A 364 11.24 1.87 -22.64
CA HIS A 364 12.17 1.60 -23.74
C HIS A 364 12.47 2.87 -24.53
N ALA A 365 13.67 2.91 -25.14
CA ALA A 365 14.06 4.03 -26.00
C ALA A 365 13.08 4.26 -27.17
N ALA A 366 12.40 3.20 -27.60
CA ALA A 366 11.37 3.25 -28.63
C ALA A 366 10.09 3.97 -28.18
N ASP A 367 9.85 4.15 -26.87
CA ASP A 367 8.70 4.88 -26.34
C ASP A 367 8.93 6.40 -26.33
N ILE A 368 10.19 6.83 -26.36
CA ILE A 368 10.59 8.25 -26.25
C ILE A 368 10.73 8.86 -27.66
N GLN A 369 9.62 8.86 -28.42
CA GLN A 369 9.64 9.33 -29.81
C GLN A 369 9.31 10.81 -29.94
N ASP A 370 8.31 11.27 -29.18
CA ASP A 370 7.83 12.64 -29.26
C ASP A 370 8.25 13.47 -28.04
N ARG A 371 7.89 14.76 -28.08
CA ARG A 371 8.23 15.70 -27.00
C ARG A 371 7.47 15.41 -25.70
N SER A 372 6.23 14.92 -25.78
CA SER A 372 5.44 14.59 -24.60
C SER A 372 6.05 13.39 -23.88
N SER A 373 6.34 12.31 -24.61
CA SER A 373 6.94 11.10 -24.03
C SER A 373 8.34 11.38 -23.45
N ARG A 374 9.11 12.30 -24.06
CA ARG A 374 10.38 12.75 -23.49
C ARG A 374 10.20 13.50 -22.17
N ARG A 375 9.24 14.41 -22.10
CA ARG A 375 8.92 15.13 -20.86
C ARG A 375 8.49 14.16 -19.76
N ASP A 376 7.55 13.27 -20.06
CA ASP A 376 7.02 12.32 -19.08
C ASP A 376 8.13 11.39 -18.56
N TYR A 377 9.06 10.98 -19.44
CA TYR A 377 10.27 10.25 -19.04
C TYR A 377 11.20 11.08 -18.15
N GLN A 378 11.42 12.35 -18.46
CA GLN A 378 12.27 13.23 -17.65
C GLN A 378 11.68 13.45 -16.26
N GLU A 379 10.36 13.67 -16.15
CA GLU A 379 9.69 13.79 -14.85
C GLU A 379 9.80 12.49 -14.04
N LEU A 380 9.57 11.34 -14.67
CA LEU A 380 9.69 10.04 -14.02
C LEU A 380 11.14 9.76 -13.57
N SER A 381 12.11 9.99 -14.46
CA SER A 381 13.54 9.81 -14.16
C SER A 381 14.01 10.77 -13.08
N GLY A 382 13.54 12.02 -13.08
CA GLY A 382 13.85 13.00 -12.05
C GLY A 382 13.30 12.57 -10.69
N THR A 383 12.07 12.04 -10.67
CA THR A 383 11.44 11.51 -9.44
C THR A 383 12.23 10.31 -8.90
N ALA A 384 12.62 9.36 -9.75
CA ALA A 384 13.47 8.24 -9.34
C ALA A 384 14.81 8.71 -8.77
N MET A 385 15.48 9.66 -9.44
CA MET A 385 16.73 10.24 -8.94
C MET A 385 16.55 10.92 -7.58
N ALA A 386 15.44 11.63 -7.36
CA ALA A 386 15.14 12.26 -6.08
C ALA A 386 14.96 11.21 -4.96
N LEU A 387 14.24 10.13 -5.23
CA LEU A 387 14.04 9.02 -4.28
C LEU A 387 15.36 8.32 -3.93
N ARG A 388 16.27 8.18 -4.91
CA ARG A 388 17.62 7.61 -4.72
C ARG A 388 18.62 8.59 -4.07
N GLY A 389 18.21 9.82 -3.76
CA GLY A 389 19.09 10.84 -3.17
C GLY A 389 19.98 11.59 -4.17
N ASP A 390 19.89 11.34 -5.48
CA ASP A 390 20.59 12.13 -6.50
C ASP A 390 19.85 13.45 -6.77
N ARG A 391 19.99 14.39 -5.84
CA ARG A 391 19.35 15.71 -5.91
C ARG A 391 19.72 16.47 -7.17
N HIS A 392 21.00 16.47 -7.53
CA HIS A 392 21.49 17.25 -8.67
C HIS A 392 20.98 16.67 -9.99
N GLY A 393 20.99 15.34 -10.13
CA GLY A 393 20.38 14.65 -11.26
C GLY A 393 18.89 14.93 -11.36
N ALA A 394 18.16 14.82 -10.24
CA ALA A 394 16.73 15.09 -10.19
C ALA A 394 16.37 16.51 -10.63
N VAL A 395 17.01 17.53 -10.04
CA VAL A 395 16.79 18.94 -10.39
C VAL A 395 17.08 19.18 -11.87
N ARG A 396 18.16 18.59 -12.41
CA ARG A 396 18.46 18.72 -13.84
C ARG A 396 17.33 18.15 -14.70
N GLN A 397 16.84 16.94 -14.38
CA GLN A 397 15.74 16.32 -15.13
C GLN A 397 14.46 17.16 -15.06
N PHE A 398 14.11 17.68 -13.88
CA PHE A 398 12.95 18.55 -13.72
C PHE A 398 13.09 19.88 -14.47
N LEU A 399 14.27 20.48 -14.51
CA LEU A 399 14.52 21.69 -15.31
C LEU A 399 14.43 21.41 -16.81
N GLU A 400 14.93 20.26 -17.28
CA GLU A 400 14.80 19.85 -18.67
C GLU A 400 13.33 19.60 -19.05
N ALA A 401 12.53 18.99 -18.16
CA ALA A 401 11.08 18.85 -18.33
C ALA A 401 10.34 20.21 -18.30
N ALA A 402 10.80 21.12 -17.43
CA ALA A 402 10.22 22.46 -17.24
C ALA A 402 10.35 23.37 -18.46
N MET A 403 11.26 23.06 -19.40
CA MET A 403 11.33 23.77 -20.68
C MET A 403 10.03 23.66 -21.49
N GLU A 404 9.24 22.61 -21.26
CA GLU A 404 8.00 22.33 -21.99
C GLU A 404 6.76 22.33 -21.06
N ASN A 405 6.93 22.10 -19.75
CA ASN A 405 5.86 22.17 -18.75
C ASN A 405 6.31 22.84 -17.45
N GLU A 406 5.87 24.07 -17.21
CA GLU A 406 6.24 24.83 -16.00
C GLU A 406 5.86 24.11 -14.70
N GLU A 407 4.85 23.23 -14.72
CA GLU A 407 4.44 22.43 -13.56
C GLU A 407 5.55 21.48 -13.07
N ALA A 408 6.50 21.10 -13.93
CA ALA A 408 7.65 20.28 -13.51
C ALA A 408 8.52 20.99 -12.46
N LEU A 409 8.49 22.33 -12.39
CA LEU A 409 9.16 23.11 -11.35
C LEU A 409 8.56 22.85 -9.96
N ALA A 410 7.28 22.46 -9.88
CA ALA A 410 6.64 22.10 -8.61
C ALA A 410 7.34 20.92 -7.94
N ARG A 411 7.97 20.02 -8.71
CA ARG A 411 8.75 18.89 -8.17
C ARG A 411 10.02 19.33 -7.46
N ILE A 412 10.64 20.43 -7.90
CA ILE A 412 11.81 21.01 -7.22
C ILE A 412 11.38 21.59 -5.86
N VAL A 413 10.26 22.33 -5.84
CA VAL A 413 9.67 22.88 -4.61
C VAL A 413 9.28 21.75 -3.66
N GLU A 414 8.70 20.67 -4.19
CA GLU A 414 8.34 19.48 -3.42
C GLU A 414 9.54 18.90 -2.66
N MET A 415 10.70 18.78 -3.31
CA MET A 415 11.92 18.30 -2.67
C MET A 415 12.36 19.21 -1.52
N GLU A 416 12.32 20.53 -1.71
CA GLU A 416 12.66 21.49 -0.66
C GLU A 416 11.69 21.43 0.53
N LEU A 417 10.40 21.26 0.26
CA LEU A 417 9.38 21.07 1.31
C LEU A 417 9.63 19.79 2.11
N LEU A 418 10.06 18.71 1.45
CA LEU A 418 10.40 17.45 2.12
C LEU A 418 11.66 17.58 2.98
N ASP A 419 12.70 18.27 2.50
CA ASP A 419 13.89 18.53 3.32
C ASP A 419 13.54 19.31 4.59
N HIS A 420 12.71 20.35 4.43
CA HIS A 420 12.25 21.14 5.57
C HIS A 420 11.40 20.30 6.52
N ALA A 421 10.49 19.48 6.00
CA ALA A 421 9.69 18.56 6.80
C ALA A 421 10.55 17.56 7.59
N VAL A 422 11.62 17.02 6.99
CA VAL A 422 12.56 16.13 7.69
C VAL A 422 13.25 16.86 8.86
N GLN A 423 13.67 18.11 8.68
CA GLN A 423 14.23 18.92 9.79
C GLN A 423 13.21 19.12 10.92
N GLN A 424 11.94 19.34 10.59
CA GLN A 424 10.88 19.43 11.59
C GLN A 424 10.62 18.10 12.30
N LEU A 425 10.68 16.97 11.58
CA LEU A 425 10.51 15.63 12.13
C LEU A 425 11.66 15.24 13.07
N LEU A 426 12.88 15.67 12.77
CA LEU A 426 14.04 15.54 13.67
C LEU A 426 13.90 16.43 14.91
N GLY A 427 13.02 17.44 14.90
CA GLY A 427 12.90 18.43 15.97
C GLY A 427 14.00 19.48 15.96
N GLU A 428 14.67 19.68 14.81
CA GLU A 428 15.69 20.71 14.60
C GLU A 428 15.07 22.09 14.32
N VAL A 429 13.82 22.10 13.84
CA VAL A 429 13.05 23.30 13.51
C VAL A 429 11.62 23.13 14.04
N PRO A 430 10.99 24.18 14.62
CA PRO A 430 9.61 24.12 15.14
C PRO A 430 8.56 23.72 14.10
#